data_AF-A0A4V1USG7-F1
#
_entry.id   AF-A0A4V1USG7-F1
#
_cell.length_a   1.000
_cell.length_b   1.000
_cell.length_c   1.000
_cell.angle_alpha   90.00
_cell.angle_beta   90.00
_cell.angle_gamma   90.00
#
_symmetry.space_group_name_H-M   'P 1'
#
loop_
_entity.id
_entity.type
_entity.pdbx_description
1 polymer ?
#
loop_
_entity_poly.entity_id
_entity_poly.type
_entity_poly.pdbx_seq_one_letter_code
_entity_poly.pdbx_strand_id
1 'polypeptide(L)'
;SAAFNPDGTPSKALEGYCRKNGVDPADVENDGQYVWVTKRIAGKMAGEILVEALPRAIRGLSFEKSMRWGASRMRFARPIRWILASFNGGLIPFEIEGVQSGQESRGHRFYAPEPFPATHGFELMDGLRKRFVEPDPEERRKVILEQAPQVAGGTLDLPEALVDENVHLTEWPTAIRGEFPASFLELPEPVLVTAMAKHERMFPVRDGAGKLTNAFVFIRNSGEDDTVRRGSEWVLNARFNDARFFFDEDKKKTLDDFLAATETIVFQEKLGTVRKRADRLAKLAAFVAETTGGSPAEAAMAAKAGLYAKADLATGLVGELTSLQGVIGSEYARREGFEEAVIEAMASQYAPDRAESATAVRLLIADGLDKLAGYLGLGLEPTGSSDPYGLRRAATVLIEAAWSWPGAMPAYDQLFDKALSLYEEQGVALDARGAHNALWDLFGARYGALLPDVRHDVLEAALARESK
;
A
#
# COMPACT_ATOMS: atom_id res chain seq x y z
N SER A 1 -42.78 40.29 -8.94
CA SER A 1 -41.63 39.93 -8.09
C SER A 1 -41.89 38.55 -7.50
N ALA A 2 -40.88 37.68 -7.40
CA ALA A 2 -41.05 36.36 -6.76
C ALA A 2 -41.09 36.45 -5.22
N ALA A 3 -40.62 37.55 -4.64
CA ALA A 3 -40.49 37.72 -3.19
C ALA A 3 -41.74 38.33 -2.53
N PHE A 4 -42.53 39.12 -3.25
CA PHE A 4 -43.73 39.77 -2.74
C PHE A 4 -44.92 39.52 -3.67
N ASN A 5 -46.08 39.29 -3.09
CA ASN A 5 -47.35 39.17 -3.80
C ASN A 5 -47.78 40.54 -4.38
N PRO A 6 -48.72 40.58 -5.33
CA PRO A 6 -49.20 41.84 -5.91
C PRO A 6 -49.78 42.85 -4.91
N ASP A 7 -50.23 42.38 -3.75
CA ASP A 7 -50.75 43.19 -2.64
C ASP A 7 -49.65 43.71 -1.68
N GLY A 8 -48.37 43.43 -1.99
CA GLY A 8 -47.21 43.83 -1.18
C GLY A 8 -46.89 42.89 -0.01
N THR A 9 -47.65 41.80 0.20
CA THR A 9 -47.36 40.84 1.26
C THR A 9 -46.21 39.89 0.89
N PRO A 10 -45.43 39.38 1.87
CA PRO A 10 -44.39 38.37 1.61
C PRO A 10 -44.95 37.14 0.88
N SER A 11 -44.26 36.70 -0.16
CA SER A 11 -44.62 35.45 -0.84
C SER A 11 -44.13 34.24 -0.02
N LYS A 12 -44.67 33.04 -0.31
CA LYS A 12 -44.17 31.78 0.29
C LYS A 12 -42.68 31.54 0.04
N ALA A 13 -42.14 32.04 -1.08
CA ALA A 13 -40.72 31.93 -1.39
C ALA A 13 -39.87 32.80 -0.46
N LEU A 14 -40.32 34.04 -0.18
CA LEU A 14 -39.66 34.92 0.77
C LEU A 14 -39.78 34.40 2.20
N GLU A 15 -40.95 33.91 2.60
CA GLU A 15 -41.14 33.27 3.93
C GLU A 15 -40.23 32.06 4.12
N GLY A 16 -40.08 31.22 3.08
CA GLY A 16 -39.16 30.07 3.10
C GLY A 16 -37.69 30.48 3.23
N TYR A 17 -37.29 31.53 2.49
CA TYR A 17 -35.96 32.11 2.60
C TYR A 17 -35.69 32.67 4.00
N CYS A 18 -36.64 33.43 4.56
CA CYS A 18 -36.52 34.03 5.89
C CYS A 18 -36.45 32.96 6.99
N ARG A 19 -37.31 31.92 6.91
CA ARG A 19 -37.31 30.79 7.84
C ARG A 19 -35.98 30.02 7.82
N LYS A 20 -35.44 29.73 6.63
CA LYS A 20 -34.15 29.04 6.48
C LYS A 20 -33.00 29.83 7.12
N ASN A 21 -33.06 31.15 7.07
CA ASN A 21 -32.01 32.03 7.60
C ASN A 21 -32.26 32.50 9.03
N GLY A 22 -33.44 32.20 9.61
CA GLY A 22 -33.83 32.57 10.97
C GLY A 22 -34.00 34.07 11.16
N VAL A 23 -34.58 34.73 10.16
CA VAL A 23 -34.77 36.19 10.09
C VAL A 23 -36.24 36.50 9.83
N ASP A 24 -36.72 37.67 10.25
CA ASP A 24 -38.11 38.06 10.03
C ASP A 24 -38.28 38.59 8.60
N PRO A 25 -39.36 38.23 7.85
CA PRO A 25 -39.67 38.85 6.56
C PRO A 25 -39.76 40.39 6.59
N ALA A 26 -39.97 41.00 7.75
CA ALA A 26 -39.95 42.46 7.93
C ALA A 26 -38.54 43.07 7.90
N ASP A 27 -37.48 42.30 8.16
CA ASP A 27 -36.09 42.76 8.17
C ASP A 27 -35.42 42.67 6.79
N VAL A 28 -36.21 42.36 5.77
CA VAL A 28 -35.77 42.12 4.41
C VAL A 28 -35.64 43.43 3.66
N GLU A 29 -34.45 43.66 3.08
CA GLU A 29 -34.17 44.80 2.23
C GLU A 29 -34.49 44.45 0.77
N ASN A 30 -34.99 45.43 0.01
CA ASN A 30 -35.40 45.26 -1.39
C ASN A 30 -35.11 46.54 -2.18
N ASP A 31 -34.30 46.45 -3.24
CA ASP A 31 -34.00 47.58 -4.15
C ASP A 31 -34.81 47.58 -5.45
N GLY A 32 -35.76 46.64 -5.59
CA GLY A 32 -36.59 46.46 -6.77
C GLY A 32 -36.03 45.44 -7.78
N GLN A 33 -34.76 45.04 -7.67
CA GLN A 33 -34.16 43.95 -8.45
C GLN A 33 -33.85 42.73 -7.60
N TYR A 34 -33.34 42.94 -6.38
CA TYR A 34 -32.97 41.89 -5.44
C TYR A 34 -33.61 42.09 -4.07
N VAL A 35 -33.69 40.98 -3.34
CA VAL A 35 -34.19 40.92 -1.97
C VAL A 35 -33.14 40.19 -1.13
N TRP A 36 -32.67 40.82 -0.05
CA TRP A 36 -31.62 40.27 0.81
C TRP A 36 -31.87 40.59 2.28
N VAL A 37 -31.13 39.91 3.15
CA VAL A 37 -31.06 40.22 4.58
C VAL A 37 -29.60 40.33 5.00
N THR A 38 -29.29 41.41 5.70
CA THR A 38 -28.01 41.58 6.37
C THR A 38 -28.06 40.89 7.74
N LYS A 39 -27.62 39.64 7.81
CA LYS A 39 -27.51 38.90 9.08
C LYS A 39 -26.17 39.14 9.75
N ARG A 40 -26.16 39.80 10.91
CA ARG A 40 -24.97 39.84 11.78
C ARG A 40 -24.91 38.57 12.62
N ILE A 41 -23.90 37.75 12.39
CA ILE A 41 -23.57 36.62 13.27
C ILE A 41 -22.59 37.13 14.32
N ALA A 42 -23.04 37.27 15.57
CA ALA A 42 -22.15 37.64 16.66
C ALA A 42 -21.10 36.54 16.87
N GLY A 43 -19.83 36.93 17.00
CA GLY A 43 -18.77 36.01 17.38
C GLY A 43 -19.03 35.46 18.78
N LYS A 44 -18.72 34.19 18.99
CA LYS A 44 -18.69 33.57 20.32
C LYS A 44 -17.27 33.59 20.87
N MET A 45 -17.12 33.47 22.18
CA MET A 45 -15.80 33.24 22.77
C MET A 45 -15.25 31.91 22.24
N ALA A 46 -13.96 31.88 21.89
CA ALA A 46 -13.34 30.68 21.31
C ALA A 46 -13.50 29.44 22.22
N GLY A 47 -13.39 29.62 23.54
CA GLY A 47 -13.60 28.54 24.50
C GLY A 47 -14.99 27.88 24.39
N GLU A 48 -16.05 28.67 24.21
CA GLU A 48 -17.42 28.15 24.04
C GLU A 48 -17.56 27.30 22.77
N ILE A 49 -16.91 27.74 21.69
CA ILE A 49 -16.88 26.99 20.42
C ILE A 49 -16.13 25.67 20.62
N LEU A 50 -14.99 25.71 21.32
CA LEU A 50 -14.12 24.55 21.52
C LEU A 50 -14.77 23.44 22.36
N VAL A 51 -15.61 23.79 23.34
CA VAL A 51 -16.38 22.82 24.14
C VAL A 51 -17.22 21.90 23.26
N GLU A 52 -17.82 22.41 22.18
CA GLU A 52 -18.60 21.60 21.24
C GLU A 52 -17.75 21.03 20.09
N ALA A 53 -16.77 21.79 19.61
CA ALA A 53 -15.99 21.45 18.43
C ALA A 53 -15.01 20.30 18.68
N LEU A 54 -14.30 20.29 19.82
CA LEU A 54 -13.29 19.26 20.12
C LEU A 54 -13.92 17.86 20.26
N PRO A 55 -15.02 17.66 21.01
CA PRO A 55 -15.67 16.35 21.07
C PRO A 55 -16.21 15.89 19.71
N ARG A 56 -16.65 16.81 18.86
CA ARG A 56 -17.11 16.48 17.50
C ARG A 56 -15.95 16.04 16.62
N ALA A 57 -14.82 16.75 16.67
CA ALA A 57 -13.61 16.41 15.92
C ALA A 57 -13.08 15.04 16.33
N ILE A 58 -12.96 14.77 17.64
CA ILE A 58 -12.49 13.48 18.17
C ILE A 58 -13.42 12.33 17.72
N ARG A 59 -14.75 12.52 17.76
CA ARG A 59 -15.72 11.52 17.26
C ARG A 59 -15.69 11.34 15.73
N GLY A 60 -15.21 12.34 15.00
CA GLY A 60 -15.08 12.32 13.54
C GLY A 60 -13.82 11.65 13.03
N LEU A 61 -12.86 11.31 13.91
CA LEU A 61 -11.64 10.61 13.51
C LEU A 61 -11.98 9.21 12.96
N SER A 62 -11.46 8.91 11.78
CA SER A 62 -11.57 7.61 11.14
C SER A 62 -10.24 6.88 11.20
N PHE A 63 -10.31 5.56 11.34
CA PHE A 63 -9.15 4.68 11.43
C PHE A 63 -9.41 3.45 10.59
N GLU A 64 -8.37 2.92 9.94
CA GLU A 64 -8.46 1.67 9.18
C GLU A 64 -8.94 0.50 10.06
N LYS A 65 -8.44 0.44 11.30
CA LYS A 65 -8.90 -0.48 12.33
C LYS A 65 -9.42 0.32 13.52
N SER A 66 -10.68 0.07 13.87
CA SER A 66 -11.33 0.67 15.03
C SER A 66 -11.94 -0.41 15.92
N MET A 67 -12.08 -0.11 17.20
CA MET A 67 -12.72 -0.98 18.16
C MET A 67 -13.79 -0.22 18.96
N ARG A 68 -14.66 -0.99 19.61
CA ARG A 68 -15.57 -0.53 20.67
C ARG A 68 -15.08 -1.13 21.99
N TRP A 69 -15.24 -0.43 23.10
CA TRP A 69 -14.80 -0.91 24.40
C TRP A 69 -15.86 -0.69 25.49
N GLY A 70 -15.95 -1.64 26.42
CA GLY A 70 -16.94 -1.60 27.49
C GLY A 70 -18.38 -1.56 26.96
N ALA A 71 -19.22 -0.74 27.58
CA ALA A 71 -20.60 -0.50 27.13
C ALA A 71 -20.72 0.58 26.03
N SER A 72 -19.58 1.19 25.63
CA SER A 72 -19.57 2.27 24.65
C SER A 72 -19.85 1.78 23.23
N ARG A 73 -20.57 2.61 22.46
CA ARG A 73 -20.80 2.38 21.02
C ARG A 73 -19.82 3.15 20.13
N MET A 74 -19.04 4.08 20.70
CA MET A 74 -18.05 4.86 19.97
C MET A 74 -16.97 3.95 19.39
N ARG A 75 -16.63 4.20 18.12
CA ARG A 75 -15.50 3.56 17.46
C ARG A 75 -14.29 4.46 17.59
N PHE A 76 -13.18 3.90 18.04
CA PHE A 76 -11.90 4.60 18.12
C PHE A 76 -10.74 3.61 17.93
N ALA A 77 -9.53 4.10 17.65
CA ALA A 77 -8.37 3.22 17.47
C ALA A 77 -8.06 2.40 18.74
N ARG A 78 -8.14 3.02 19.92
CA ARG A 78 -7.88 2.43 21.24
C ARG A 78 -8.72 3.13 22.33
N PRO A 79 -8.89 2.53 23.52
CA PRO A 79 -9.60 3.21 24.62
C PRO A 79 -8.92 4.52 25.00
N ILE A 80 -9.69 5.62 25.03
CA ILE A 80 -9.22 6.92 25.51
C ILE A 80 -8.98 6.83 27.02
N ARG A 81 -7.81 7.29 27.49
CA ARG A 81 -7.41 7.19 28.91
C ARG A 81 -7.40 8.54 29.63
N TRP A 82 -7.08 9.61 28.92
CA TRP A 82 -7.17 11.00 29.38
C TRP A 82 -7.29 11.91 28.17
N ILE A 83 -7.72 13.15 28.42
CA ILE A 83 -7.82 14.19 27.39
C ILE A 83 -7.24 15.47 28.00
N LEU A 84 -6.19 16.00 27.41
CA LEU A 84 -5.71 17.34 27.74
C LEU A 84 -6.36 18.33 26.80
N ALA A 85 -7.14 19.27 27.34
CA ALA A 85 -7.78 20.33 26.55
C ALA A 85 -7.61 21.69 27.23
N SER A 86 -6.73 22.51 26.67
CA SER A 86 -6.41 23.84 27.20
C SER A 86 -6.42 24.88 26.08
N PHE A 87 -6.93 26.08 26.39
CA PHE A 87 -6.92 27.24 25.51
C PHE A 87 -6.57 28.49 26.31
N ASN A 88 -5.51 29.20 25.90
CA ASN A 88 -4.97 30.36 26.64
C ASN A 88 -4.75 30.07 28.14
N GLY A 89 -4.26 28.87 28.46
CA GLY A 89 -4.01 28.42 29.83
C GLY A 89 -5.27 28.00 30.61
N GLY A 90 -6.46 28.19 30.06
CA GLY A 90 -7.73 27.79 30.67
C GLY A 90 -8.20 26.40 30.20
N LEU A 91 -8.83 25.65 31.10
CA LEU A 91 -9.45 24.36 30.79
C LEU A 91 -10.61 24.54 29.79
N ILE A 92 -10.69 23.67 28.80
CA ILE A 92 -11.90 23.49 27.97
C ILE A 92 -12.65 22.25 28.48
N PRO A 93 -13.73 22.41 29.27
CA PRO A 93 -14.39 21.30 29.94
C PRO A 93 -15.34 20.56 28.99
N PHE A 94 -15.08 19.28 28.76
CA PHE A 94 -15.98 18.37 28.05
C PHE A 94 -15.72 16.92 28.43
N GLU A 95 -16.63 16.03 28.02
CA GLU A 95 -16.53 14.60 28.28
C GLU A 95 -16.68 13.78 26.99
N ILE A 96 -15.89 12.72 26.88
CA ILE A 96 -16.04 11.68 25.85
C ILE A 96 -16.01 10.32 26.53
N GLU A 97 -17.12 9.58 26.44
CA GLU A 97 -17.21 8.18 26.89
C GLU A 97 -16.75 7.98 28.36
N GLY A 98 -17.18 8.88 29.26
CA GLY A 98 -16.80 8.85 30.68
C GLY A 98 -15.44 9.48 31.01
N VAL A 99 -14.67 9.92 30.01
CA VAL A 99 -13.37 10.58 30.20
C VAL A 99 -13.55 12.10 30.14
N GLN A 100 -13.34 12.76 31.28
CA GLN A 100 -13.33 14.22 31.37
C GLN A 100 -12.03 14.78 30.77
N SER A 101 -12.14 15.93 30.10
CA SER A 101 -10.96 16.73 29.76
C SER A 101 -10.34 17.37 31.01
N GLY A 102 -9.03 17.55 30.96
CA GLY A 102 -8.25 18.17 32.03
C GLY A 102 -7.05 18.95 31.48
N GLN A 103 -6.17 19.37 32.38
CA GLN A 103 -4.90 20.05 32.06
C GLN A 103 -3.70 19.20 32.46
N GLU A 104 -3.87 17.89 32.51
CA GLU A 104 -2.81 16.94 32.81
C GLU A 104 -2.56 16.02 31.62
N SER A 105 -1.29 15.71 31.39
CA SER A 105 -0.84 14.68 30.48
C SER A 105 -0.02 13.63 31.24
N ARG A 106 0.46 12.62 30.53
CA ARG A 106 1.34 11.57 31.04
C ARG A 106 2.48 11.37 30.06
N GLY A 107 3.63 10.96 30.57
CA GLY A 107 4.76 10.57 29.73
C GLY A 107 4.71 9.10 29.35
N HIS A 108 5.87 8.52 29.11
CA HIS A 108 6.00 7.16 28.67
C HIS A 108 5.45 6.18 29.69
N ARG A 109 4.60 5.26 29.24
CA ARG A 109 3.80 4.38 30.09
C ARG A 109 4.58 3.56 31.12
N PHE A 110 5.82 3.20 30.80
CA PHE A 110 6.66 2.37 31.66
C PHE A 110 7.72 3.16 32.43
N TYR A 111 8.16 4.31 31.92
CA TYR A 111 9.28 5.06 32.49
C TYR A 111 8.85 6.25 33.34
N ALA A 112 7.72 6.86 33.03
CA ALA A 112 7.19 8.02 33.72
C ALA A 112 5.65 8.07 33.59
N PRO A 113 4.92 7.10 34.18
CA PRO A 113 3.46 6.99 34.08
C PRO A 113 2.70 8.08 34.86
N GLU A 114 3.37 8.80 35.75
CA GLU A 114 2.77 9.80 36.62
C GLU A 114 2.22 10.98 35.80
N PRO A 115 1.04 11.50 36.17
CA PRO A 115 0.49 12.68 35.51
C PRO A 115 1.37 13.90 35.74
N PHE A 116 1.34 14.83 34.79
CA PHE A 116 1.96 16.14 34.92
C PHE A 116 1.06 17.23 34.33
N PRO A 117 1.05 18.43 34.91
CA PRO A 117 0.25 19.53 34.40
C PRO A 117 0.87 20.12 33.13
N ALA A 118 0.03 20.47 32.17
CA ALA A 118 0.40 21.30 31.03
C ALA A 118 -0.82 22.12 30.59
N THR A 119 -0.63 23.43 30.61
CA THR A 119 -1.65 24.43 30.25
C THR A 119 -1.34 25.10 28.91
N HIS A 120 -0.07 25.05 28.48
CA HIS A 120 0.40 25.55 27.20
C HIS A 120 1.11 24.45 26.39
N GLY A 121 1.15 24.61 25.07
CA GLY A 121 1.78 23.62 24.18
C GLY A 121 3.26 23.39 24.47
N PHE A 122 4.02 24.43 24.79
CA PHE A 122 5.46 24.29 25.13
C PHE A 122 5.69 23.51 26.43
N GLU A 123 4.81 23.67 27.43
CA GLU A 123 4.84 22.89 28.68
C GLU A 123 4.54 21.42 28.41
N LEU A 124 3.59 21.13 27.52
CA LEU A 124 3.29 19.77 27.09
C LEU A 124 4.51 19.14 26.41
N MET A 125 5.10 19.82 25.43
CA MET A 125 6.25 19.26 24.69
C MET A 125 7.46 19.03 25.59
N ASP A 126 7.85 20.01 26.41
CA ASP A 126 8.95 19.88 27.37
C ASP A 126 8.65 18.81 28.44
N GLY A 127 7.41 18.77 28.92
CA GLY A 127 6.96 17.81 29.91
C GLY A 127 6.97 16.36 29.39
N LEU A 128 6.63 16.14 28.12
CA LEU A 128 6.72 14.85 27.43
C LEU A 128 8.17 14.41 27.28
N ARG A 129 9.07 15.28 26.80
CA ARG A 129 10.50 14.96 26.62
C ARG A 129 11.20 14.59 27.92
N LYS A 130 10.94 15.33 29.00
CA LYS A 130 11.43 15.01 30.36
C LYS A 130 10.93 13.67 30.90
N ARG A 131 9.91 13.09 30.27
CA ARG A 131 9.24 11.85 30.65
C ARG A 131 9.28 10.81 29.53
N PHE A 132 10.36 10.83 28.74
CA PHE A 132 10.69 9.84 27.74
C PHE A 132 9.65 9.73 26.62
N VAL A 133 9.12 10.85 26.15
CA VAL A 133 8.30 10.90 24.93
C VAL A 133 8.81 12.02 24.05
N GLU A 134 9.23 11.70 22.82
CA GLU A 134 9.52 12.69 21.79
C GLU A 134 8.27 12.87 20.91
N PRO A 135 7.52 13.98 21.08
CA PRO A 135 6.29 14.20 20.34
C PRO A 135 6.50 14.52 18.86
N ASP A 136 7.70 14.94 18.44
CA ASP A 136 8.01 15.25 17.06
C ASP A 136 8.48 14.00 16.29
N PRO A 137 7.74 13.53 15.26
CA PRO A 137 8.18 12.43 14.40
C PRO A 137 9.53 12.66 13.73
N GLU A 138 9.85 13.90 13.37
CA GLU A 138 11.11 14.22 12.68
C GLU A 138 12.31 14.14 13.63
N GLU A 139 12.14 14.51 14.90
CA GLU A 139 13.19 14.31 15.91
C GLU A 139 13.39 12.81 16.20
N ARG A 140 12.31 12.03 16.32
CA ARG A 140 12.42 10.55 16.43
C ARG A 140 13.15 9.95 15.23
N ARG A 141 12.84 10.43 14.01
CA ARG A 141 13.52 10.00 12.78
C ARG A 141 15.02 10.27 12.86
N LYS A 142 15.42 11.49 13.22
CA LYS A 142 16.84 11.85 13.38
C LYS A 142 17.53 10.93 14.36
N VAL A 143 16.95 10.70 15.53
CA VAL A 143 17.49 9.81 16.57
C VAL A 143 17.71 8.39 16.02
N ILE A 144 16.73 7.83 15.30
CA ILE A 144 16.87 6.49 14.69
C ILE A 144 18.01 6.46 13.67
N LEU A 145 18.06 7.44 12.76
CA LEU A 145 19.07 7.53 11.70
C LEU A 145 20.49 7.73 12.27
N GLU A 146 20.61 8.40 13.42
CA GLU A 146 21.89 8.61 14.09
C GLU A 146 22.34 7.37 14.90
N GLN A 147 21.43 6.78 15.70
CA GLN A 147 21.80 5.69 16.61
C GLN A 147 21.96 4.34 15.90
N ALA A 148 21.09 4.01 14.94
CA ALA A 148 21.08 2.68 14.35
C ALA A 148 22.42 2.31 13.69
N PRO A 149 23.06 3.17 12.88
CA PRO A 149 24.38 2.88 12.31
C PRO A 149 25.49 2.76 13.37
N GLN A 150 25.41 3.51 14.48
CA GLN A 150 26.43 3.49 15.53
C GLN A 150 26.48 2.14 16.25
N VAL A 151 25.32 1.50 16.45
CA VAL A 151 25.23 0.21 17.14
C VAL A 151 25.36 -0.99 16.20
N ALA A 152 25.23 -0.81 14.89
CA ALA A 152 25.15 -1.90 13.90
C ALA A 152 26.39 -2.79 13.84
N GLY A 153 27.59 -2.22 14.01
CA GLY A 153 28.85 -2.94 13.78
C GLY A 153 29.06 -3.36 12.31
N GLY A 154 28.37 -2.68 11.39
CA GLY A 154 28.36 -2.94 9.95
C GLY A 154 27.57 -1.84 9.23
N THR A 155 27.20 -2.07 7.98
CA THR A 155 26.34 -1.17 7.21
C THR A 155 24.88 -1.59 7.34
N LEU A 156 23.98 -0.61 7.43
CA LEU A 156 22.53 -0.85 7.44
C LEU A 156 21.95 -0.37 6.11
N ASP A 157 21.01 -1.15 5.59
CA ASP A 157 20.03 -0.60 4.67
C ASP A 157 18.91 0.03 5.52
N LEU A 158 18.62 1.31 5.29
CA LEU A 158 17.62 2.09 6.02
C LEU A 158 16.53 2.58 5.04
N PRO A 159 15.67 1.69 4.51
CA PRO A 159 14.59 2.09 3.63
C PRO A 159 13.67 3.11 4.31
N GLU A 160 13.33 4.19 3.61
CA GLU A 160 12.54 5.29 4.16
C GLU A 160 11.23 4.81 4.81
N ALA A 161 10.52 3.88 4.16
CA ALA A 161 9.29 3.31 4.67
C ALA A 161 9.46 2.52 5.98
N LEU A 162 10.58 1.80 6.13
CA LEU A 162 10.85 1.03 7.36
C LEU A 162 11.30 1.95 8.50
N VAL A 163 12.04 3.01 8.19
CA VAL A 163 12.36 4.06 9.16
C VAL A 163 11.09 4.76 9.62
N ASP A 164 10.21 5.13 8.70
CA ASP A 164 8.93 5.78 9.01
C ASP A 164 8.01 4.92 9.88
N GLU A 165 7.94 3.60 9.60
CA GLU A 165 7.21 2.67 10.44
C GLU A 165 7.78 2.64 11.87
N ASN A 166 9.10 2.55 12.03
CA ASN A 166 9.74 2.56 13.35
C ASN A 166 9.56 3.89 14.11
N VAL A 167 9.55 5.03 13.39
CA VAL A 167 9.23 6.35 13.95
C VAL A 167 7.83 6.32 14.58
N HIS A 168 6.84 5.78 13.89
CA HIS A 168 5.46 5.76 14.37
C HIS A 168 5.14 4.63 15.35
N LEU A 169 6.03 3.64 15.48
CA LEU A 169 5.92 2.56 16.49
C LEU A 169 6.51 2.92 17.85
N THR A 170 7.36 3.95 17.94
CA THR A 170 8.12 4.27 19.15
C THR A 170 7.89 5.71 19.60
N GLU A 171 7.64 5.93 20.89
CA GLU A 171 7.55 7.24 21.53
C GLU A 171 8.93 7.73 21.98
N TRP A 172 9.85 6.79 22.28
CA TRP A 172 11.24 7.08 22.67
C TRP A 172 12.19 6.06 22.04
N PRO A 173 12.66 6.30 20.81
CA PRO A 173 13.44 5.33 20.08
C PRO A 173 14.80 5.09 20.73
N THR A 174 15.17 3.81 20.87
CA THR A 174 16.52 3.39 21.26
C THR A 174 16.96 2.25 20.35
N ALA A 175 18.04 2.45 19.59
CA ALA A 175 18.56 1.43 18.69
C ALA A 175 19.38 0.38 19.45
N ILE A 176 19.07 -0.90 19.24
CA ILE A 176 19.77 -2.02 19.86
C ILE A 176 20.15 -3.03 18.77
N ARG A 177 21.39 -3.53 18.86
CA ARG A 177 21.88 -4.62 18.01
C ARG A 177 21.52 -5.97 18.62
N GLY A 178 21.00 -6.86 17.79
CA GLY A 178 20.80 -8.28 18.10
C GLY A 178 21.54 -9.17 17.10
N GLU A 179 21.65 -10.45 17.45
CA GLU A 179 22.25 -11.47 16.59
C GLU A 179 21.38 -12.73 16.51
N PHE A 180 21.49 -13.45 15.40
CA PHE A 180 20.89 -14.77 15.23
C PHE A 180 21.96 -15.81 14.88
N PRO A 181 21.68 -17.12 15.05
CA PRO A 181 22.62 -18.17 14.67
C PRO A 181 23.02 -18.08 13.20
N ALA A 182 24.33 -18.07 12.93
CA ALA A 182 24.88 -17.93 11.57
C ALA A 182 24.43 -19.04 10.61
N SER A 183 23.96 -20.20 11.11
CA SER A 183 23.37 -21.25 10.29
C SER A 183 22.17 -20.75 9.47
N PHE A 184 21.41 -19.77 9.96
CA PHE A 184 20.29 -19.22 9.18
C PHE A 184 20.74 -18.50 7.90
N LEU A 185 22.01 -18.14 7.74
CA LEU A 185 22.56 -17.59 6.49
C LEU A 185 22.57 -18.60 5.33
N GLU A 186 22.23 -19.86 5.56
CA GLU A 186 21.94 -20.85 4.50
C GLU A 186 20.59 -20.60 3.80
N LEU A 187 19.69 -19.84 4.44
CA LEU A 187 18.45 -19.40 3.82
C LEU A 187 18.74 -18.34 2.75
N PRO A 188 17.89 -18.25 1.69
CA PRO A 188 18.00 -17.17 0.73
C PRO A 188 17.91 -15.81 1.43
N GLU A 189 18.80 -14.89 1.07
CA GLU A 189 18.85 -13.55 1.67
C GLU A 189 17.49 -12.82 1.67
N PRO A 190 16.67 -12.87 0.60
CA PRO A 190 15.35 -12.22 0.60
C PRO A 190 14.40 -12.73 1.70
N VAL A 191 14.53 -14.00 2.10
CA VAL A 191 13.74 -14.60 3.20
C VAL A 191 14.10 -13.94 4.52
N LEU A 192 15.41 -13.86 4.80
CA LEU A 192 15.94 -13.27 6.02
C LEU A 192 15.59 -11.79 6.12
N VAL A 193 15.84 -11.04 5.04
CA VAL A 193 15.54 -9.61 4.96
C VAL A 193 14.04 -9.35 5.13
N THR A 194 13.19 -10.13 4.49
CA THR A 194 11.72 -9.94 4.60
C THR A 194 11.22 -10.24 6.00
N ALA A 195 11.65 -11.34 6.61
CA ALA A 195 11.27 -11.66 7.98
C ALA A 195 11.75 -10.58 8.97
N MET A 196 12.99 -10.08 8.83
CA MET A 196 13.47 -8.97 9.66
C MET A 196 12.68 -7.67 9.42
N ALA A 197 12.60 -7.20 8.18
CA ALA A 197 12.03 -5.89 7.86
C ALA A 197 10.50 -5.85 7.97
N LYS A 198 9.78 -6.78 7.32
CA LYS A 198 8.31 -6.74 7.27
C LYS A 198 7.64 -7.28 8.53
N HIS A 199 8.18 -8.35 9.12
CA HIS A 199 7.50 -9.01 10.23
C HIS A 199 7.96 -8.45 11.57
N GLU A 200 9.24 -8.12 11.71
CA GLU A 200 9.82 -7.71 12.99
C GLU A 200 10.30 -6.24 13.02
N ARG A 201 10.22 -5.51 11.91
CA ARG A 201 10.60 -4.09 11.77
C ARG A 201 12.07 -3.81 12.10
N MET A 202 12.91 -4.79 11.81
CA MET A 202 14.34 -4.80 12.08
C MET A 202 15.13 -4.44 10.82
N PHE A 203 16.26 -3.78 11.00
CA PHE A 203 17.21 -3.41 9.95
C PHE A 203 18.30 -4.50 9.83
N PRO A 204 18.42 -5.18 8.68
CA PRO A 204 19.49 -6.15 8.46
C PRO A 204 20.86 -5.48 8.42
N VAL A 205 21.88 -6.13 9.01
CA VAL A 205 23.27 -5.63 8.99
C VAL A 205 24.07 -6.33 7.89
N ARG A 206 24.79 -5.55 7.10
CA ARG A 206 25.73 -6.00 6.08
C ARG A 206 27.18 -5.71 6.46
N ASP A 207 28.10 -6.52 5.95
CA ASP A 207 29.54 -6.30 6.11
C ASP A 207 30.06 -5.21 5.15
N GLY A 208 31.38 -4.96 5.19
CA GLY A 208 32.03 -4.00 4.30
C GLY A 208 32.04 -4.39 2.81
N ALA A 209 31.69 -5.64 2.47
CA ALA A 209 31.52 -6.12 1.11
C ALA A 209 30.04 -6.10 0.66
N GLY A 210 29.12 -5.64 1.52
CA GLY A 210 27.69 -5.62 1.25
C GLY A 210 26.98 -6.96 1.46
N LYS A 211 27.67 -7.98 1.99
CA LYS A 211 27.05 -9.28 2.27
C LYS A 211 26.24 -9.23 3.56
N LEU A 212 25.06 -9.85 3.57
CA LEU A 212 24.27 -9.99 4.79
C LEU A 212 25.03 -10.75 5.89
N THR A 213 25.02 -10.20 7.10
CA THR A 213 25.60 -10.81 8.30
C THR A 213 24.51 -11.46 9.17
N ASN A 214 24.90 -12.15 10.24
CA ASN A 214 23.97 -12.71 11.22
C ASN A 214 23.50 -11.71 12.30
N ALA A 215 23.53 -10.41 11.99
CA ALA A 215 23.19 -9.34 12.90
C ALA A 215 22.08 -8.45 12.34
N PHE A 216 21.36 -7.80 13.24
CA PHE A 216 20.29 -6.86 12.93
C PHE A 216 20.24 -5.74 13.96
N VAL A 217 19.62 -4.63 13.60
CA VAL A 217 19.31 -3.53 14.51
C VAL A 217 17.80 -3.38 14.62
N PHE A 218 17.29 -3.23 15.82
CA PHE A 218 15.87 -2.97 16.08
C PHE A 218 15.72 -1.75 16.99
N ILE A 219 14.59 -1.06 16.86
CA ILE A 219 14.30 0.14 17.66
C ILE A 219 13.33 -0.25 18.77
N ARG A 220 13.80 -0.23 20.02
CA ARG A 220 12.94 -0.48 21.17
C ARG A 220 12.29 0.81 21.62
N ASN A 221 11.06 0.68 22.16
CA ASN A 221 10.34 1.76 22.81
C ASN A 221 10.49 1.74 24.35
N SER A 222 10.71 0.56 24.93
CA SER A 222 10.66 0.36 26.39
C SER A 222 11.54 -0.82 26.85
N GLY A 223 11.62 -1.06 28.16
CA GLY A 223 12.28 -2.24 28.76
C GLY A 223 13.78 -2.08 29.03
N GLU A 224 14.43 -3.14 29.50
CA GLU A 224 15.89 -3.19 29.65
C GLU A 224 16.55 -3.80 28.42
N ASP A 225 17.68 -3.23 27.98
CA ASP A 225 18.37 -3.58 26.72
C ASP A 225 18.56 -5.09 26.56
N ASP A 226 19.14 -5.76 27.56
CA ASP A 226 19.46 -7.19 27.51
C ASP A 226 18.23 -8.10 27.48
N THR A 227 17.16 -7.68 28.14
CA THR A 227 15.91 -8.46 28.17
C THR A 227 15.17 -8.31 26.85
N VAL A 228 15.07 -7.09 26.32
CA VAL A 228 14.43 -6.84 25.03
C VAL A 228 15.22 -7.48 23.90
N ARG A 229 16.55 -7.36 23.90
CA ARG A 229 17.43 -8.00 22.90
C ARG A 229 17.21 -9.50 22.82
N ARG A 230 17.29 -10.22 23.95
CA ARG A 230 17.03 -11.67 23.98
C ARG A 230 15.61 -12.02 23.52
N GLY A 231 14.63 -11.19 23.86
CA GLY A 231 13.25 -11.34 23.39
C GLY A 231 13.15 -11.22 21.86
N SER A 232 13.74 -10.17 21.29
CA SER A 232 13.79 -9.93 19.85
C SER A 232 14.51 -11.07 19.11
N GLU A 233 15.65 -11.52 19.61
CA GLU A 233 16.40 -12.65 19.05
C GLU A 233 15.58 -13.95 19.09
N TRP A 234 14.88 -14.21 20.19
CA TRP A 234 14.02 -15.38 20.31
C TRP A 234 12.86 -15.37 19.31
N VAL A 235 12.19 -14.22 19.15
CA VAL A 235 11.10 -14.07 18.17
C VAL A 235 11.63 -14.25 16.75
N LEU A 236 12.75 -13.60 16.40
CA LEU A 236 13.34 -13.72 15.07
C LEU A 236 13.80 -15.16 14.76
N ASN A 237 14.40 -15.84 15.74
CA ASN A 237 14.81 -17.24 15.59
C ASN A 237 13.61 -18.16 15.34
N ALA A 238 12.47 -17.93 15.99
CA ALA A 238 11.25 -18.69 15.71
C ALA A 238 10.82 -18.53 14.24
N ARG A 239 10.81 -17.29 13.73
CA ARG A 239 10.49 -17.01 12.32
C ARG A 239 11.44 -17.67 11.33
N PHE A 240 12.74 -17.63 11.62
CA PHE A 240 13.73 -18.28 10.75
C PHE A 240 13.66 -19.81 10.79
N ASN A 241 13.27 -20.40 11.93
CA ASN A 241 13.01 -21.84 12.00
C ASN A 241 11.82 -22.25 11.13
N ASP A 242 10.72 -21.49 11.17
CA ASP A 242 9.55 -21.73 10.31
C ASP A 242 9.95 -21.65 8.82
N ALA A 243 10.66 -20.59 8.43
CA ALA A 243 11.14 -20.43 7.05
C ALA A 243 12.12 -21.55 6.64
N ARG A 244 13.02 -21.97 7.53
CA ARG A 244 13.96 -23.08 7.30
C ARG A 244 13.23 -24.40 7.09
N PHE A 245 12.21 -24.69 7.88
CA PHE A 245 11.41 -25.91 7.71
C PHE A 245 10.84 -25.99 6.29
N PHE A 246 10.15 -24.93 5.84
CA PHE A 246 9.58 -24.92 4.49
C PHE A 246 10.65 -25.00 3.41
N PHE A 247 11.74 -24.26 3.58
CA PHE A 247 12.85 -24.27 2.64
C PHE A 247 13.52 -25.64 2.51
N ASP A 248 13.70 -26.38 3.61
CA ASP A 248 14.29 -27.71 3.60
C ASP A 248 13.34 -28.76 3.01
N GLU A 249 12.02 -28.61 3.19
CA GLU A 249 11.03 -29.44 2.47
C GLU A 249 11.00 -29.11 0.97
N ASP A 250 11.03 -27.83 0.61
CA ASP A 250 10.99 -27.38 -0.77
C ASP A 250 12.24 -27.83 -1.55
N LYS A 251 13.42 -27.87 -0.92
CA LYS A 251 14.67 -28.37 -1.51
C LYS A 251 14.63 -29.83 -1.97
N LYS A 252 13.63 -30.60 -1.55
CA LYS A 252 13.45 -32.00 -1.96
C LYS A 252 12.70 -32.14 -3.29
N LYS A 253 12.17 -31.04 -3.82
CA LYS A 253 11.35 -30.97 -5.04
C LYS A 253 12.03 -30.11 -6.09
N THR A 254 11.67 -30.31 -7.34
CA THR A 254 12.10 -29.46 -8.46
C THR A 254 11.03 -28.41 -8.81
N LEU A 255 11.40 -27.41 -9.60
CA LEU A 255 10.46 -26.48 -10.20
C LEU A 255 9.40 -27.18 -11.06
N ASP A 256 9.73 -28.29 -11.70
CA ASP A 256 8.76 -29.13 -12.42
C ASP A 256 7.71 -29.73 -11.46
N ASP A 257 8.13 -30.22 -10.29
CA ASP A 257 7.20 -30.73 -9.27
C ASP A 257 6.26 -29.63 -8.76
N PHE A 258 6.80 -28.43 -8.51
CA PHE A 258 6.01 -27.27 -8.10
C PHE A 258 5.05 -26.81 -9.21
N LEU A 259 5.54 -26.73 -10.44
CA LEU A 259 4.74 -26.40 -11.61
C LEU A 259 3.58 -27.38 -11.78
N ALA A 260 3.81 -28.68 -11.64
CA ALA A 260 2.75 -29.69 -11.67
C ALA A 260 1.72 -29.49 -10.54
N ALA A 261 2.17 -29.16 -9.33
CA ALA A 261 1.29 -28.91 -8.20
C ALA A 261 0.36 -27.69 -8.41
N THR A 262 0.74 -26.72 -9.25
CA THR A 262 -0.11 -25.57 -9.60
C THR A 262 -1.41 -25.92 -10.34
N GLU A 263 -1.58 -27.18 -10.79
CA GLU A 263 -2.84 -27.66 -11.37
C GLU A 263 -3.97 -27.64 -10.33
N THR A 264 -3.64 -27.78 -9.04
CA THR A 264 -4.65 -27.75 -7.97
C THR A 264 -4.97 -26.34 -7.47
N ILE A 265 -4.19 -25.33 -7.89
CA ILE A 265 -4.35 -23.94 -7.43
C ILE A 265 -5.27 -23.21 -8.39
N VAL A 266 -6.44 -22.80 -7.91
CA VAL A 266 -7.41 -22.02 -8.69
C VAL A 266 -6.82 -20.64 -8.97
N PHE A 267 -6.71 -20.28 -10.25
CA PHE A 267 -6.36 -18.92 -10.65
C PHE A 267 -7.61 -18.01 -10.59
N GLN A 268 -8.69 -18.46 -11.22
CA GLN A 268 -10.02 -17.85 -11.14
C GLN A 268 -11.02 -18.91 -11.60
N GLU A 269 -12.18 -19.03 -10.93
CA GLU A 269 -13.14 -20.12 -11.11
C GLU A 269 -13.50 -20.44 -12.58
N LYS A 270 -13.66 -19.42 -13.42
CA LYS A 270 -13.98 -19.51 -14.85
C LYS A 270 -12.74 -19.52 -15.76
N LEU A 271 -11.58 -19.04 -15.28
CA LEU A 271 -10.33 -18.99 -16.06
C LEU A 271 -9.41 -20.20 -15.83
N GLY A 272 -9.75 -21.06 -14.85
CA GLY A 272 -9.07 -22.30 -14.55
C GLY A 272 -7.98 -22.18 -13.48
N THR A 273 -6.90 -22.92 -13.67
CA THR A 273 -5.85 -23.17 -12.68
C THR A 273 -4.61 -22.34 -12.96
N VAL A 274 -3.72 -22.20 -11.98
CA VAL A 274 -2.42 -21.55 -12.15
C VAL A 274 -1.57 -22.30 -13.18
N ARG A 275 -1.68 -23.64 -13.26
CA ARG A 275 -1.01 -24.43 -14.31
C ARG A 275 -1.47 -24.05 -15.71
N LYS A 276 -2.79 -23.98 -15.94
CA LYS A 276 -3.35 -23.52 -17.22
C LYS A 276 -2.87 -22.12 -17.56
N ARG A 277 -2.78 -21.24 -16.57
CA ARG A 277 -2.22 -19.90 -16.74
C ARG A 277 -0.75 -19.94 -17.14
N ALA A 278 0.09 -20.72 -16.47
CA ALA A 278 1.50 -20.89 -16.81
C ALA A 278 1.70 -21.33 -18.28
N ASP A 279 0.89 -22.26 -18.77
CA ASP A 279 0.93 -22.70 -20.17
C ASP A 279 0.58 -21.57 -21.16
N ARG A 280 -0.39 -20.71 -20.82
CA ARG A 280 -0.70 -19.53 -21.63
C ARG A 280 0.44 -18.52 -21.57
N LEU A 281 0.99 -18.26 -20.39
CA LEU A 281 2.11 -17.32 -20.20
C LEU A 281 3.34 -17.75 -21.00
N ALA A 282 3.67 -19.03 -21.04
CA ALA A 282 4.77 -19.55 -21.86
C ALA A 282 4.58 -19.21 -23.35
N LYS A 283 3.41 -19.53 -23.90
CA LYS A 283 3.08 -19.24 -25.32
C LYS A 283 3.02 -17.74 -25.60
N LEU A 284 2.46 -16.96 -24.68
CA LEU A 284 2.29 -15.52 -24.85
C LEU A 284 3.63 -14.79 -24.74
N ALA A 285 4.48 -15.14 -23.78
CA ALA A 285 5.81 -14.56 -23.64
C ALA A 285 6.71 -14.87 -24.86
N ALA A 286 6.62 -16.08 -25.41
CA ALA A 286 7.28 -16.42 -26.67
C ALA A 286 6.79 -15.52 -27.83
N PHE A 287 5.47 -15.36 -27.96
CA PHE A 287 4.88 -14.52 -29.00
C PHE A 287 5.26 -13.04 -28.86
N VAL A 288 5.28 -12.51 -27.63
CA VAL A 288 5.79 -11.16 -27.36
C VAL A 288 7.26 -11.05 -27.76
N ALA A 289 8.07 -12.08 -27.48
CA ALA A 289 9.48 -12.08 -27.90
C ALA A 289 9.63 -12.03 -29.42
N GLU A 290 8.89 -12.86 -30.16
CA GLU A 290 8.92 -12.89 -31.63
C GLU A 290 8.48 -11.55 -32.24
N THR A 291 7.38 -10.98 -31.75
CA THR A 291 6.83 -9.72 -32.26
C THR A 291 7.67 -8.50 -31.90
N THR A 292 8.46 -8.59 -30.83
CA THR A 292 9.44 -7.57 -30.45
C THR A 292 10.83 -7.79 -31.07
N GLY A 293 10.95 -8.69 -32.06
CA GLY A 293 12.19 -8.90 -32.82
C GLY A 293 13.23 -9.79 -32.13
N GLY A 294 12.83 -10.57 -31.12
CA GLY A 294 13.70 -11.53 -30.44
C GLY A 294 14.08 -12.71 -31.33
N SER A 295 15.30 -13.21 -31.15
CA SER A 295 15.77 -14.45 -31.76
C SER A 295 15.00 -15.68 -31.24
N PRO A 296 15.04 -16.83 -31.94
CA PRO A 296 14.43 -18.07 -31.45
C PRO A 296 14.91 -18.49 -30.05
N ALA A 297 16.17 -18.19 -29.70
CA ALA A 297 16.71 -18.47 -28.38
C ALA A 297 16.09 -17.56 -27.31
N GLU A 298 15.91 -16.27 -27.61
CA GLU A 298 15.22 -15.35 -26.70
C GLU A 298 13.73 -15.68 -26.54
N ALA A 299 13.06 -16.09 -27.61
CA ALA A 299 11.68 -16.55 -27.53
C ALA A 299 11.56 -17.81 -26.65
N ALA A 300 12.52 -18.74 -26.74
CA ALA A 300 12.57 -19.90 -25.85
C ALA A 300 12.82 -19.52 -24.38
N MET A 301 13.71 -18.54 -24.11
CA MET A 301 13.91 -18.03 -22.76
C MET A 301 12.66 -17.35 -22.20
N ALA A 302 11.98 -16.52 -23.00
CA ALA A 302 10.72 -15.89 -22.62
C ALA A 302 9.62 -16.93 -22.34
N ALA A 303 9.54 -17.98 -23.17
CA ALA A 303 8.61 -19.09 -22.95
C ALA A 303 8.88 -19.82 -21.62
N LYS A 304 10.16 -20.13 -21.35
CA LYS A 304 10.59 -20.78 -20.10
C LYS A 304 10.28 -19.89 -18.89
N ALA A 305 10.58 -18.61 -18.97
CA ALA A 305 10.24 -17.65 -17.92
C ALA A 305 8.73 -17.61 -17.66
N GLY A 306 7.90 -17.53 -18.71
CA GLY A 306 6.43 -17.58 -18.60
C GLY A 306 5.90 -18.86 -17.99
N LEU A 307 6.50 -20.00 -18.31
CA LEU A 307 6.09 -21.32 -17.80
C LEU A 307 6.33 -21.44 -16.29
N TYR A 308 7.50 -21.02 -15.80
CA TYR A 308 7.88 -21.19 -14.39
C TYR A 308 7.55 -19.99 -13.51
N ALA A 309 7.14 -18.86 -14.11
CA ALA A 309 6.83 -17.60 -13.45
C ALA A 309 5.98 -17.74 -12.18
N LYS A 310 5.00 -18.66 -12.17
CA LYS A 310 4.06 -18.86 -11.07
C LYS A 310 4.22 -20.21 -10.36
N ALA A 311 5.28 -20.97 -10.68
CA ALA A 311 5.51 -22.30 -10.09
C ALA A 311 5.70 -22.20 -8.57
N ASP A 312 6.32 -21.13 -8.09
CA ASP A 312 6.61 -20.94 -6.68
C ASP A 312 5.38 -20.72 -5.79
N LEU A 313 4.22 -20.45 -6.36
CA LEU A 313 2.94 -20.39 -5.64
C LEU A 313 2.57 -21.73 -4.97
N ALA A 314 3.17 -22.84 -5.42
CA ALA A 314 3.00 -24.16 -4.80
C ALA A 314 4.08 -24.50 -3.75
N THR A 315 5.02 -23.60 -3.48
CA THR A 315 6.11 -23.82 -2.52
C THR A 315 5.64 -23.55 -1.09
N GLY A 316 6.20 -24.29 -0.12
CA GLY A 316 5.92 -24.05 1.29
C GLY A 316 6.36 -22.66 1.72
N LEU A 317 7.52 -22.22 1.21
CA LEU A 317 8.13 -20.95 1.58
C LEU A 317 7.32 -19.74 1.11
N VAL A 318 6.71 -19.77 -0.08
CA VAL A 318 5.76 -18.73 -0.52
C VAL A 318 4.44 -18.83 0.27
N GLY A 319 4.03 -20.02 0.68
CA GLY A 319 2.90 -20.18 1.60
C GLY A 319 3.08 -19.40 2.91
N GLU A 320 4.29 -19.42 3.48
CA GLU A 320 4.65 -18.65 4.68
C GLU A 320 4.94 -17.17 4.38
N LEU A 321 5.65 -16.89 3.27
CA LEU A 321 6.10 -15.55 2.88
C LEU A 321 5.55 -15.15 1.51
N THR A 322 4.23 -14.98 1.43
CA THR A 322 3.51 -14.70 0.17
C THR A 322 4.02 -13.49 -0.61
N SER A 323 4.67 -12.52 0.04
CA SER A 323 5.26 -11.38 -0.65
C SER A 323 6.58 -11.68 -1.38
N LEU A 324 7.13 -12.88 -1.23
CA LEU A 324 8.33 -13.35 -1.92
C LEU A 324 8.04 -14.22 -3.16
N GLN A 325 6.77 -14.32 -3.57
CA GLN A 325 6.45 -14.89 -4.88
C GLN A 325 7.24 -14.22 -6.02
N GLY A 326 7.58 -14.97 -7.05
CA GLY A 326 8.56 -14.62 -8.09
C GLY A 326 10.02 -14.75 -7.62
N VAL A 327 10.34 -14.21 -6.44
CA VAL A 327 11.70 -14.24 -5.87
C VAL A 327 12.08 -15.65 -5.40
N ILE A 328 11.19 -16.37 -4.71
CA ILE A 328 11.46 -17.76 -4.32
C ILE A 328 11.59 -18.65 -5.56
N GLY A 329 10.72 -18.46 -6.56
CA GLY A 329 10.81 -19.18 -7.82
C GLY A 329 12.16 -18.98 -8.51
N SER A 330 12.69 -17.76 -8.52
CA SER A 330 13.99 -17.47 -9.13
C SER A 330 15.16 -18.07 -8.33
N GLU A 331 15.07 -18.11 -7.00
CA GLU A 331 16.05 -18.81 -6.15
C GLU A 331 16.12 -20.31 -6.45
N TYR A 332 14.99 -20.95 -6.74
CA TYR A 332 14.94 -22.36 -7.13
C TYR A 332 15.39 -22.57 -8.57
N ALA A 333 15.01 -21.69 -9.50
CA ALA A 333 15.51 -21.69 -10.87
C ALA A 333 17.05 -21.59 -10.91
N ARG A 334 17.63 -20.75 -10.06
CA ARG A 334 19.09 -20.59 -9.93
C ARG A 334 19.77 -21.88 -9.47
N ARG A 335 19.18 -22.62 -8.53
CA ARG A 335 19.71 -23.90 -8.05
C ARG A 335 19.70 -24.98 -9.11
N GLU A 336 18.69 -24.94 -9.97
CA GLU A 336 18.56 -25.85 -11.10
C GLU A 336 19.36 -25.42 -12.32
N GLY A 337 20.10 -24.30 -12.25
CA GLY A 337 20.99 -23.85 -13.31
C GLY A 337 20.26 -23.23 -14.50
N PHE A 338 19.11 -22.58 -14.28
CA PHE A 338 18.41 -21.85 -15.33
C PHE A 338 19.25 -20.65 -15.80
N GLU A 339 18.93 -20.14 -16.99
CA GLU A 339 19.59 -19.00 -17.60
C GLU A 339 19.32 -17.71 -16.81
N GLU A 340 20.32 -16.84 -16.68
CA GLU A 340 20.20 -15.62 -15.84
C GLU A 340 19.02 -14.74 -16.26
N ALA A 341 18.78 -14.59 -17.57
CA ALA A 341 17.63 -13.81 -18.07
C ALA A 341 16.27 -14.41 -17.66
N VAL A 342 16.18 -15.73 -17.46
CA VAL A 342 14.97 -16.41 -16.97
C VAL A 342 14.81 -16.19 -15.46
N ILE A 343 15.90 -16.31 -14.71
CA ILE A 343 15.94 -16.08 -13.27
C ILE A 343 15.54 -14.62 -12.94
N GLU A 344 16.12 -13.64 -13.64
CA GLU A 344 15.80 -12.23 -13.50
C GLU A 344 14.34 -11.93 -13.86
N ALA A 345 13.85 -12.49 -14.98
CA ALA A 345 12.46 -12.35 -15.38
C ALA A 345 11.50 -12.87 -14.31
N MET A 346 11.79 -14.03 -13.73
CA MET A 346 10.98 -14.59 -12.64
C MET A 346 11.02 -13.72 -11.38
N ALA A 347 12.19 -13.19 -11.01
CA ALA A 347 12.39 -12.37 -9.81
C ALA A 347 11.69 -11.00 -9.87
N SER A 348 11.59 -10.40 -11.05
CA SER A 348 11.11 -9.03 -11.28
C SER A 348 9.62 -8.90 -11.59
N GLN A 349 8.88 -10.02 -11.70
CA GLN A 349 7.45 -10.02 -12.07
C GLN A 349 6.54 -9.07 -11.27
N TYR A 350 6.88 -8.84 -10.00
CA TYR A 350 6.10 -8.00 -9.09
C TYR A 350 6.79 -6.67 -8.75
N ALA A 351 7.94 -6.40 -9.36
CA ALA A 351 8.74 -5.19 -9.24
C ALA A 351 9.22 -4.74 -10.65
N PRO A 352 8.32 -4.18 -11.47
CA PRO A 352 8.61 -3.82 -12.87
C PRO A 352 9.80 -2.87 -13.05
N ASP A 353 10.07 -2.04 -12.04
CA ASP A 353 11.22 -1.13 -11.96
C ASP A 353 12.57 -1.87 -11.93
N ARG A 354 12.58 -3.16 -11.61
CA ARG A 354 13.76 -4.03 -11.56
C ARG A 354 13.88 -4.97 -12.76
N ALA A 355 12.98 -4.88 -13.73
CA ALA A 355 13.05 -5.68 -14.95
C ALA A 355 13.98 -4.99 -15.95
N GLU A 356 15.20 -5.51 -16.11
CA GLU A 356 16.24 -4.89 -16.93
C GLU A 356 16.42 -5.63 -18.26
N SER A 357 16.33 -6.95 -18.24
CA SER A 357 16.45 -7.78 -19.45
C SER A 357 15.21 -7.72 -20.33
N ALA A 358 15.43 -7.88 -21.63
CA ALA A 358 14.35 -8.03 -22.59
C ALA A 358 13.40 -9.18 -22.22
N THR A 359 13.92 -10.29 -21.67
CA THR A 359 13.12 -11.43 -21.20
C THR A 359 12.19 -11.05 -20.05
N ALA A 360 12.68 -10.27 -19.08
CA ALA A 360 11.88 -9.78 -17.96
C ALA A 360 10.73 -8.88 -18.44
N VAL A 361 11.02 -7.92 -19.31
CA VAL A 361 9.99 -7.02 -19.87
C VAL A 361 8.96 -7.79 -20.70
N ARG A 362 9.40 -8.75 -21.53
CA ARG A 362 8.50 -9.63 -22.30
C ARG A 362 7.57 -10.46 -21.41
N LEU A 363 8.08 -10.97 -20.27
CA LEU A 363 7.27 -11.68 -19.29
C LEU A 363 6.25 -10.76 -18.60
N LEU A 364 6.64 -9.54 -18.21
CA LEU A 364 5.71 -8.56 -17.62
C LEU A 364 4.55 -8.24 -18.57
N ILE A 365 4.87 -8.04 -19.85
CA ILE A 365 3.87 -7.81 -20.89
C ILE A 365 2.93 -9.01 -21.01
N ALA A 366 3.47 -10.23 -21.08
CA ALA A 366 2.65 -11.43 -21.15
C ALA A 366 1.76 -11.63 -19.92
N ASP A 367 2.27 -11.44 -18.70
CA ASP A 367 1.51 -11.60 -17.45
C ASP A 367 0.38 -10.57 -17.34
N GLY A 368 0.65 -9.31 -17.72
CA GLY A 368 -0.34 -8.24 -17.76
C GLY A 368 -1.44 -8.52 -18.80
N LEU A 369 -1.07 -8.95 -20.00
CA LEU A 369 -2.01 -9.25 -21.07
C LEU A 369 -2.89 -10.47 -20.78
N ASP A 370 -2.32 -11.58 -20.30
CA ASP A 370 -3.09 -12.77 -19.90
C ASP A 370 -4.13 -12.43 -18.82
N LYS A 371 -3.73 -11.61 -17.85
CA LYS A 371 -4.61 -11.15 -16.78
C LYS A 371 -5.74 -10.26 -17.32
N LEU A 372 -5.40 -9.24 -18.11
CA LEU A 372 -6.39 -8.32 -18.65
C LEU A 372 -7.35 -9.05 -19.61
N ALA A 373 -6.85 -9.91 -20.49
CA ALA A 373 -7.69 -10.67 -21.42
C ALA A 373 -8.70 -11.55 -20.68
N GLY A 374 -8.25 -12.29 -19.65
CA GLY A 374 -9.12 -13.14 -18.86
C GLY A 374 -10.18 -12.36 -18.09
N TYR A 375 -9.77 -11.37 -17.29
CA TYR A 375 -10.73 -10.64 -16.42
C TYR A 375 -11.68 -9.73 -17.19
N LEU A 376 -11.17 -8.98 -18.18
CA LEU A 376 -12.02 -8.12 -19.01
C LEU A 376 -12.94 -8.94 -19.92
N GLY A 377 -12.46 -10.08 -20.44
CA GLY A 377 -13.27 -11.02 -21.21
C GLY A 377 -14.39 -11.70 -20.42
N LEU A 378 -14.31 -11.72 -19.09
CA LEU A 378 -15.40 -12.12 -18.19
C LEU A 378 -16.34 -10.98 -17.80
N GLY A 379 -16.08 -9.74 -18.26
CA GLY A 379 -16.81 -8.54 -17.85
C GLY A 379 -16.49 -8.08 -16.42
N LEU A 380 -15.33 -8.45 -15.86
CA LEU A 380 -14.92 -8.08 -14.50
C LEU A 380 -14.10 -6.79 -14.48
N GLU A 381 -14.69 -5.71 -14.99
CA GLU A 381 -14.05 -4.41 -15.10
C GLU A 381 -13.94 -3.69 -13.74
N PRO A 382 -12.91 -2.85 -13.53
CA PRO A 382 -12.81 -2.02 -12.32
C PRO A 382 -13.90 -0.95 -12.28
N THR A 383 -14.64 -0.84 -11.17
CA THR A 383 -15.75 0.13 -11.02
C THR A 383 -15.42 1.20 -9.99
N GLY A 384 -15.59 2.48 -10.33
CA GLY A 384 -15.41 3.59 -9.39
C GLY A 384 -14.04 3.54 -8.70
N SER A 385 -14.00 3.54 -7.36
CA SER A 385 -12.76 3.38 -6.60
C SER A 385 -12.29 1.93 -6.43
N SER A 386 -13.11 0.94 -6.78
CA SER A 386 -12.82 -0.48 -6.57
C SER A 386 -12.03 -1.08 -7.73
N ASP A 387 -10.93 -1.75 -7.42
CA ASP A 387 -10.15 -2.58 -8.36
C ASP A 387 -9.69 -3.85 -7.63
N PRO A 388 -10.61 -4.81 -7.37
CA PRO A 388 -10.34 -5.97 -6.53
C PRO A 388 -9.30 -6.92 -7.14
N TYR A 389 -9.16 -6.90 -8.46
CA TYR A 389 -8.24 -7.76 -9.19
C TYR A 389 -6.95 -7.05 -9.61
N GLY A 390 -6.80 -5.74 -9.33
CA GLY A 390 -5.61 -4.97 -9.68
C GLY A 390 -5.37 -4.87 -11.19
N LEU A 391 -6.44 -4.63 -11.97
CA LEU A 391 -6.37 -4.50 -13.42
C LEU A 391 -5.80 -3.15 -13.83
N ARG A 392 -6.08 -2.07 -13.08
CA ARG A 392 -5.47 -0.76 -13.31
C ARG A 392 -3.97 -0.81 -13.18
N ARG A 393 -3.49 -1.54 -12.17
CA ARG A 393 -2.05 -1.77 -11.97
C ARG A 393 -1.46 -2.56 -13.14
N ALA A 394 -2.13 -3.61 -13.60
CA ALA A 394 -1.68 -4.39 -14.76
C ALA A 394 -1.57 -3.52 -16.02
N ALA A 395 -2.58 -2.67 -16.29
CA ALA A 395 -2.55 -1.73 -17.41
C ALA A 395 -1.42 -0.70 -17.28
N THR A 396 -1.18 -0.15 -16.09
CA THR A 396 -0.03 0.74 -15.84
C THR A 396 1.30 0.04 -16.17
N VAL A 397 1.48 -1.20 -15.73
CA VAL A 397 2.70 -1.97 -16.02
C VAL A 397 2.89 -2.16 -17.53
N LEU A 398 1.83 -2.43 -18.29
CA LEU A 398 1.92 -2.54 -19.75
C LEU A 398 2.34 -1.21 -20.41
N ILE A 399 1.78 -0.09 -19.95
CA ILE A 399 2.14 1.24 -20.47
C ILE A 399 3.62 1.53 -20.18
N GLU A 400 4.07 1.32 -18.95
CA GLU A 400 5.45 1.55 -18.52
C GLU A 400 6.43 0.62 -19.25
N ALA A 401 6.09 -0.66 -19.39
CA ALA A 401 6.90 -1.63 -20.15
C ALA A 401 7.05 -1.23 -21.62
N ALA A 402 6.00 -0.64 -22.23
CA ALA A 402 6.08 -0.13 -23.58
C ALA A 402 6.94 1.14 -23.70
N TRP A 403 6.93 2.01 -22.69
CA TRP A 403 7.78 3.19 -22.63
C TRP A 403 9.26 2.85 -22.39
N SER A 404 9.55 1.82 -21.61
CA SER A 404 10.92 1.37 -21.34
C SER A 404 11.49 0.53 -22.48
N TRP A 405 10.66 0.01 -23.39
CA TRP A 405 11.13 -0.81 -24.50
C TRP A 405 11.94 0.03 -25.51
N PRO A 406 13.18 -0.35 -25.84
CA PRO A 406 14.07 0.46 -26.69
C PRO A 406 13.66 0.49 -28.17
N GLY A 407 12.81 -0.44 -28.60
CA GLY A 407 12.36 -0.57 -30.00
C GLY A 407 10.92 -0.13 -30.22
N ALA A 408 10.43 -0.31 -31.43
CA ALA A 408 9.00 -0.18 -31.70
C ALA A 408 8.25 -1.35 -31.04
N MET A 409 7.35 -1.05 -30.12
CA MET A 409 6.44 -2.04 -29.56
C MET A 409 5.34 -2.38 -30.57
N PRO A 410 4.96 -3.67 -30.73
CA PRO A 410 3.78 -4.05 -31.47
C PRO A 410 2.52 -3.36 -30.93
N ALA A 411 1.52 -3.19 -31.80
CA ALA A 411 0.22 -2.72 -31.36
C ALA A 411 -0.36 -3.68 -30.32
N TYR A 412 -0.82 -3.14 -29.20
CA TYR A 412 -1.37 -3.94 -28.11
C TYR A 412 -2.58 -4.77 -28.53
N ASP A 413 -3.34 -4.35 -29.54
CA ASP A 413 -4.44 -5.13 -30.11
C ASP A 413 -3.97 -6.52 -30.57
N GLN A 414 -2.83 -6.60 -31.28
CA GLN A 414 -2.29 -7.88 -31.77
C GLN A 414 -1.86 -8.80 -30.62
N LEU A 415 -1.21 -8.22 -29.60
CA LEU A 415 -0.76 -8.99 -28.43
C LEU A 415 -1.96 -9.46 -27.59
N PHE A 416 -2.99 -8.63 -27.48
CA PHE A 416 -4.21 -8.93 -26.73
C PHE A 416 -5.08 -9.97 -27.45
N ASP A 417 -5.19 -9.91 -28.78
CA ASP A 417 -5.82 -10.96 -29.59
C ASP A 417 -5.15 -12.31 -29.35
N LYS A 418 -3.80 -12.33 -29.29
CA LYS A 418 -3.09 -13.57 -28.95
C LYS A 418 -3.48 -14.06 -27.56
N ALA A 419 -3.51 -13.19 -26.55
CA ALA A 419 -3.90 -13.57 -25.20
C ALA A 419 -5.34 -14.14 -25.14
N LEU A 420 -6.30 -13.52 -25.83
CA LEU A 420 -7.68 -14.02 -25.95
C LEU A 420 -7.74 -15.38 -26.64
N SER A 421 -7.01 -15.57 -27.74
CA SER A 421 -6.97 -16.86 -28.45
C SER A 421 -6.42 -18.00 -27.60
N LEU A 422 -5.48 -17.72 -26.68
CA LEU A 422 -4.91 -18.72 -25.78
C LEU A 422 -5.91 -19.20 -24.71
N TYR A 423 -6.86 -18.36 -24.32
CA TYR A 423 -8.00 -18.79 -23.50
C TYR A 423 -8.97 -19.67 -24.29
N GLU A 424 -9.26 -19.31 -25.54
CA GLU A 424 -10.11 -20.12 -26.43
C GLU A 424 -9.49 -21.50 -26.70
N GLU A 425 -8.17 -21.58 -26.94
CA GLU A 425 -7.41 -22.84 -27.05
C GLU A 425 -7.58 -23.75 -25.82
N GLN A 426 -7.82 -23.17 -24.64
CA GLN A 426 -8.07 -23.89 -23.39
C GLN A 426 -9.56 -24.14 -23.09
N GLY A 427 -10.43 -23.82 -24.05
CA GLY A 427 -11.89 -24.01 -23.94
C GLY A 427 -12.58 -22.96 -23.07
N VAL A 428 -11.93 -21.81 -22.80
CA VAL A 428 -12.53 -20.70 -22.05
C VAL A 428 -13.09 -19.68 -23.04
N ALA A 429 -14.42 -19.60 -23.11
CA ALA A 429 -15.12 -18.62 -23.93
C ALA A 429 -15.13 -17.25 -23.22
N LEU A 430 -14.60 -16.22 -23.90
CA LEU A 430 -14.52 -14.84 -23.42
C LEU A 430 -15.20 -13.90 -24.41
N ASP A 431 -15.76 -12.79 -23.93
CA ASP A 431 -16.23 -11.71 -24.81
C ASP A 431 -15.04 -10.89 -25.34
N ALA A 432 -14.48 -11.31 -26.47
CA ALA A 432 -13.33 -10.64 -27.09
C ALA A 432 -13.61 -9.17 -27.41
N ARG A 433 -14.81 -8.84 -27.89
CA ARG A 433 -15.16 -7.47 -28.28
C ARG A 433 -15.32 -6.57 -27.05
N GLY A 434 -16.01 -7.07 -26.02
CA GLY A 434 -16.13 -6.39 -24.73
C GLY A 434 -14.76 -6.18 -24.09
N ALA A 435 -13.90 -7.21 -24.08
CA ALA A 435 -12.55 -7.14 -23.53
C ALA A 435 -11.69 -6.06 -24.19
N HIS A 436 -11.74 -5.96 -25.52
CA HIS A 436 -11.04 -4.91 -26.26
C HIS A 436 -11.52 -3.51 -25.89
N ASN A 437 -12.83 -3.29 -25.83
CA ASN A 437 -13.36 -1.98 -25.42
C ASN A 437 -12.90 -1.63 -24.01
N ALA A 438 -13.04 -2.57 -23.07
CA ALA A 438 -12.64 -2.36 -21.69
C ALA A 438 -11.12 -2.13 -21.53
N LEU A 439 -10.28 -2.81 -22.33
CA LEU A 439 -8.82 -2.62 -22.32
C LEU A 439 -8.47 -1.18 -22.68
N TRP A 440 -9.08 -0.65 -23.73
CA TRP A 440 -8.80 0.69 -24.21
C TRP A 440 -9.36 1.78 -23.29
N ASP A 441 -10.55 1.57 -22.72
CA ASP A 441 -11.09 2.47 -21.70
C ASP A 441 -10.17 2.50 -20.47
N LEU A 442 -9.65 1.35 -20.07
CA LEU A 442 -8.69 1.22 -18.98
C LEU A 442 -7.36 1.92 -19.29
N PHE A 443 -6.82 1.74 -20.50
CA PHE A 443 -5.61 2.43 -20.95
C PHE A 443 -5.80 3.95 -20.97
N GLY A 444 -6.92 4.43 -21.53
CA GLY A 444 -7.23 5.86 -21.58
C GLY A 444 -7.32 6.49 -20.19
N ALA A 445 -8.03 5.83 -19.26
CA ALA A 445 -8.07 6.23 -17.86
C ALA A 445 -6.68 6.22 -17.20
N ARG A 446 -5.82 5.26 -17.57
CA ARG A 446 -4.47 5.16 -17.00
C ARG A 446 -3.51 6.22 -17.53
N TYR A 447 -3.54 6.52 -18.82
CA TYR A 447 -2.73 7.62 -19.37
C TYR A 447 -3.07 8.95 -18.71
N GLY A 448 -4.36 9.25 -18.47
CA GLY A 448 -4.76 10.48 -17.76
C GLY A 448 -4.23 10.57 -16.33
N ALA A 449 -4.12 9.44 -15.64
CA ALA A 449 -3.57 9.41 -14.29
C ALA A 449 -2.03 9.38 -14.24
N LEU A 450 -1.36 8.86 -15.28
CA LEU A 450 0.10 8.83 -15.38
C LEU A 450 0.69 10.14 -15.93
N LEU A 451 -0.11 10.93 -16.66
CA LEU A 451 0.31 12.18 -17.28
C LEU A 451 -0.57 13.35 -16.78
N PRO A 452 -0.59 13.65 -15.47
CA PRO A 452 -1.49 14.66 -14.89
C PRO A 452 -1.21 16.08 -15.40
N ASP A 453 0.01 16.33 -15.88
CA ASP A 453 0.44 17.65 -16.38
C ASP A 453 0.12 17.86 -17.88
N VAL A 454 -0.32 16.82 -18.58
CA VAL A 454 -0.72 16.93 -19.99
C VAL A 454 -2.13 17.51 -20.05
N ARG A 455 -2.32 18.51 -20.93
CA ARG A 455 -3.65 19.11 -21.14
C ARG A 455 -4.67 18.05 -21.56
N HIS A 456 -5.83 18.11 -20.94
CA HIS A 456 -6.90 17.14 -21.14
C HIS A 456 -7.33 17.00 -22.60
N ASP A 457 -7.43 18.09 -23.35
CA ASP A 457 -7.82 18.09 -24.77
C ASP A 457 -6.79 17.41 -25.68
N VAL A 458 -5.50 17.56 -25.36
CA VAL A 458 -4.41 16.87 -26.08
C VAL A 458 -4.46 15.37 -25.82
N LEU A 459 -4.69 14.99 -24.56
CA LEU A 459 -4.82 13.59 -24.18
C LEU A 459 -6.06 12.95 -24.84
N GLU A 460 -7.21 13.60 -24.81
CA GLU A 460 -8.42 13.13 -25.49
C GLU A 460 -8.21 12.99 -27.00
N ALA A 461 -7.56 13.96 -27.64
CA ALA A 461 -7.24 13.88 -29.06
C ALA A 461 -6.29 12.71 -29.39
N ALA A 462 -5.31 12.43 -28.54
CA ALA A 462 -4.38 11.31 -28.72
C ALA A 462 -5.03 9.94 -28.45
N LEU A 463 -6.04 9.89 -27.58
CA LEU A 463 -6.82 8.69 -27.27
C LEU A 463 -8.05 8.53 -28.18
N ALA A 464 -8.35 9.52 -29.02
CA ALA A 464 -9.51 9.50 -29.90
C ALA A 464 -9.36 8.35 -30.90
N ARG A 465 -10.26 7.36 -30.79
CA ARG A 465 -10.34 6.24 -31.73
C ARG A 465 -10.87 6.76 -33.06
N GLU A 466 -10.17 6.48 -34.17
CA GLU A 466 -10.82 6.50 -35.48
C GLU A 466 -11.98 5.49 -35.41
N SER A 467 -13.22 5.98 -35.52
CA SER A 467 -14.38 5.10 -35.64
C SER A 467 -14.24 4.30 -36.92
N LYS A 468 -13.85 3.02 -36.80
CA LYS A 468 -13.92 2.05 -37.89
C LYS A 468 -15.23 1.31 -37.88
#